data_AF-A0A1Y1VL72-F1
#
_entry.id   AF-A0A1Y1VL72-F1
#
_cell.length_a   1.000
_cell.length_b   1.000
_cell.length_c   1.000
_cell.angle_alpha   90.00
_cell.angle_beta   90.00
_cell.angle_gamma   90.00
#
_symmetry.space_group_name_H-M   'P 1'
#
loop_
_entity.id
_entity.type
_entity.pdbx_description
1 polymer ?
#
loop_
_entity_poly.entity_id
_entity_poly.type
_entity_poly.pdbx_seq_one_letter_code
_entity_poly.pdbx_strand_id
1 'polypeptide(L)'
;MINFSKGYFNDIERDTSTINPKAVFFHSEHANTVNIINSTFEDIDINSNLPLINSINLQLNIINSTFSKCYTNYSYLFNTDFNVSINNSTFSDTSNLFSSLQSHYNITNTLFKDISSKNSLPAIINSKNSEVNITDSKFDNLNLRGYLFNEELYLSLKDVKIKNVHSNSKAILHILYKQITFDNLEMDNIVCNGDSGESSMLLYDSGETNVTLELKGLKITNSYTNGPLIKIKGNDNEIIIQGTVVSNVQSYGSIIGNLSKKSKISISNSNFSKNIDNNKINCGILQFQNDISLSIEDSEFNSNKNEGNGGALCFDNIVNMKLSLISNKFYNNKAKNGGAIYFSKRTITDKNYQLTSIIIENNVFQDNMVSEYGGAIYSEYDQLHMALSKNNNITNNKSGIMGAGIYTPYSASKNIFNINTCRFENNTVNSMVIDNFSSNPSYITLNTTLNNETIINVGDYFPLKFNLLDEFNNTVIDITKHYSLMTLKLLLKTKNYQNSTFKNSKNNHYILGNIGTFVNGIIYFTFLFFRFLTIY
;
A
#
# COMPACT_ATOMS: atom_id res chain seq x y z
N MET A 1 27.76 -12.12 42.25
CA MET A 1 28.06 -12.60 40.88
C MET A 1 28.13 -14.12 40.92
N ILE A 2 27.39 -14.79 40.05
CA ILE A 2 27.27 -16.26 39.97
C ILE A 2 27.61 -16.67 38.55
N ASN A 3 28.50 -17.66 38.40
CA ASN A 3 29.02 -18.09 37.10
C ASN A 3 28.73 -19.58 36.88
N PHE A 4 27.96 -19.88 35.83
CA PHE A 4 27.74 -21.22 35.29
C PHE A 4 28.54 -21.37 34.01
N SER A 5 29.74 -21.95 34.10
CA SER A 5 30.66 -22.07 32.96
C SER A 5 30.91 -23.53 32.59
N LYS A 6 30.88 -23.84 31.28
CA LYS A 6 31.14 -25.20 30.75
C LYS A 6 30.22 -26.27 31.36
N GLY A 7 29.00 -25.88 31.71
CA GLY A 7 28.02 -26.78 32.30
C GLY A 7 27.23 -27.53 31.23
N TYR A 8 26.82 -28.74 31.57
CA TYR A 8 25.77 -29.48 30.86
C TYR A 8 24.62 -29.70 31.84
N PHE A 9 23.44 -29.19 31.51
CA PHE A 9 22.28 -29.24 32.37
C PHE A 9 21.13 -29.89 31.61
N ASN A 10 20.59 -30.97 32.17
CA ASN A 10 19.45 -31.72 31.64
C ASN A 10 18.50 -32.09 32.79
N ASP A 11 17.27 -32.50 32.43
CA ASP A 11 16.29 -33.04 33.38
C ASP A 11 16.07 -32.16 34.64
N ILE A 12 16.19 -30.83 34.49
CA ILE A 12 16.03 -29.90 35.60
C ILE A 12 14.54 -29.80 35.96
N GLU A 13 14.21 -30.16 37.19
CA GLU A 13 12.85 -30.15 37.71
C GLU A 13 12.72 -29.39 39.02
N ARG A 14 11.47 -29.17 39.44
CA ARG A 14 11.17 -28.48 40.71
C ARG A 14 11.78 -29.22 41.91
N ASP A 15 12.53 -28.49 42.73
CA ASP A 15 12.94 -28.96 44.04
C ASP A 15 11.72 -29.10 44.98
N THR A 16 11.41 -30.34 45.37
CA THR A 16 10.30 -30.67 46.26
C THR A 16 10.60 -30.39 47.73
N SER A 17 11.87 -30.18 48.10
CA SER A 17 12.29 -29.91 49.48
C SER A 17 12.13 -28.42 49.86
N THR A 18 12.24 -27.53 48.89
CA THR A 18 12.05 -26.09 49.11
C THR A 18 10.57 -25.74 49.27
N ILE A 19 10.24 -24.99 50.33
CA ILE A 19 8.89 -24.44 50.52
C ILE A 19 8.70 -23.27 49.56
N ASN A 20 7.78 -23.39 48.60
CA ASN A 20 7.44 -22.36 47.59
C ASN A 20 8.62 -21.89 46.71
N PRO A 21 9.27 -22.80 45.94
CA PRO A 21 10.32 -22.39 45.01
C PRO A 21 9.76 -21.43 43.97
N LYS A 22 10.59 -20.45 43.58
CA LYS A 22 10.23 -19.40 42.61
C LYS A 22 10.79 -19.65 41.21
N ALA A 23 11.74 -20.57 41.08
CA ALA A 23 12.33 -21.06 39.84
C ALA A 23 12.87 -22.48 40.07
N VAL A 24 13.19 -23.21 39.00
CA VAL A 24 13.80 -24.55 39.12
C VAL A 24 15.33 -24.54 39.08
N PHE A 25 15.96 -23.51 38.48
CA PHE A 25 17.42 -23.45 38.36
C PHE A 25 18.03 -22.30 39.16
N PHE A 26 17.53 -21.08 38.98
CA PHE A 26 18.07 -19.91 39.69
C PHE A 26 16.99 -18.93 40.12
N HIS A 27 17.06 -18.52 41.39
CA HIS A 27 16.22 -17.46 41.94
C HIS A 27 17.01 -16.50 42.83
N SER A 28 16.69 -15.20 42.72
CA SER A 28 17.18 -14.15 43.63
C SER A 28 16.21 -12.98 43.70
N GLU A 29 16.00 -12.46 44.91
CA GLU A 29 15.25 -11.21 45.18
C GLU A 29 16.17 -9.97 45.25
N HIS A 30 17.48 -10.16 45.16
CA HIS A 30 18.47 -9.08 45.19
C HIS A 30 19.16 -8.90 43.85
N ALA A 31 19.69 -7.69 43.64
CA ALA A 31 20.49 -7.36 42.47
C ALA A 31 21.67 -8.33 42.36
N ASN A 32 21.69 -9.09 41.27
CA ASN A 32 22.69 -10.12 41.05
C ASN A 32 23.15 -10.10 39.60
N THR A 33 24.35 -10.63 39.37
CA THR A 33 24.87 -10.91 38.03
C THR A 33 24.97 -12.41 37.88
N VAL A 34 24.30 -12.97 36.87
CA VAL A 34 24.39 -14.38 36.51
C VAL A 34 25.00 -14.49 35.12
N ASN A 35 26.08 -15.23 35.02
CA ASN A 35 26.74 -15.52 33.75
C ASN A 35 26.58 -16.99 33.40
N ILE A 36 26.01 -17.28 32.24
CA ILE A 36 25.94 -18.61 31.63
C ILE A 36 26.88 -18.62 30.44
N ILE A 37 28.01 -19.33 30.54
CA ILE A 37 29.10 -19.24 29.56
C ILE A 37 29.50 -20.64 29.09
N ASN A 38 29.57 -20.87 27.77
CA ASN A 38 29.98 -22.16 27.20
C ASN A 38 29.14 -23.34 27.73
N SER A 39 27.85 -23.12 28.02
CA SER A 39 27.01 -24.12 28.69
C SER A 39 25.90 -24.61 27.77
N THR A 40 25.42 -25.83 28.03
CA THR A 40 24.31 -26.44 27.30
C THR A 40 23.19 -26.79 28.27
N PHE A 41 21.98 -26.36 27.93
CA PHE A 41 20.73 -26.73 28.58
C PHE A 41 19.92 -27.52 27.55
N GLU A 42 19.66 -28.78 27.83
CA GLU A 42 19.04 -29.70 26.87
C GLU A 42 18.03 -30.62 27.55
N ASP A 43 16.93 -30.92 26.85
CA ASP A 43 15.89 -31.87 27.31
C ASP A 43 15.40 -31.52 28.73
N ILE A 44 14.93 -30.28 28.90
CA ILE A 44 14.37 -29.78 30.16
C ILE A 44 12.88 -29.55 29.97
N ASP A 45 12.03 -30.28 30.69
CA ASP A 45 10.58 -30.13 30.63
C ASP A 45 10.00 -29.80 32.02
N ILE A 46 9.87 -28.50 32.31
CA ILE A 46 9.43 -28.04 33.62
C ILE A 46 7.90 -28.09 33.70
N ASN A 47 7.39 -29.19 34.26
CA ASN A 47 5.96 -29.41 34.41
C ASN A 47 5.30 -28.50 35.45
N SER A 48 6.08 -27.96 36.39
CA SER A 48 5.60 -26.99 37.37
C SER A 48 5.36 -25.62 36.74
N ASN A 49 4.48 -24.81 37.34
CA ASN A 49 4.25 -23.43 36.94
C ASN A 49 5.39 -22.49 37.42
N LEU A 50 6.64 -22.86 37.10
CA LEU A 50 7.86 -22.13 37.47
C LEU A 50 8.77 -21.97 36.25
N PRO A 51 9.43 -20.81 36.09
CA PRO A 51 10.42 -20.63 35.04
C PRO A 51 11.74 -21.34 35.39
N LEU A 52 12.64 -21.43 34.41
CA LEU A 52 14.00 -21.89 34.62
C LEU A 52 14.75 -20.91 35.54
N ILE A 53 14.65 -19.60 35.23
CA ILE A 53 15.25 -18.53 36.02
C ILE A 53 14.18 -17.51 36.41
N ASN A 54 14.14 -17.12 37.69
CA ASN A 54 13.25 -16.07 38.20
C ASN A 54 14.01 -15.09 39.08
N SER A 55 14.24 -13.86 38.65
CA SER A 55 14.94 -12.88 39.49
C SER A 55 14.58 -11.43 39.17
N ILE A 56 14.51 -10.62 40.22
CA ILE A 56 14.31 -9.17 40.13
C ILE A 56 15.69 -8.51 40.14
N ASN A 57 15.88 -7.47 39.32
CA ASN A 57 17.15 -6.73 39.20
C ASN A 57 18.35 -7.61 38.79
N LEU A 58 18.14 -8.55 37.87
CA LEU A 58 19.16 -9.47 37.40
C LEU A 58 19.89 -8.90 36.18
N GLN A 59 21.22 -8.87 36.26
CA GLN A 59 22.06 -8.80 35.07
C GLN A 59 22.34 -10.22 34.59
N LEU A 60 21.65 -10.66 33.55
CA LEU A 60 21.80 -11.98 32.95
C LEU A 60 22.68 -11.89 31.70
N ASN A 61 23.80 -12.61 31.69
CA ASN A 61 24.67 -12.72 30.53
C ASN A 61 24.70 -14.18 30.04
N ILE A 62 24.27 -14.43 28.81
CA ILE A 62 24.32 -15.74 28.14
C ILE A 62 25.31 -15.66 26.99
N ILE A 63 26.40 -16.43 27.06
CA ILE A 63 27.52 -16.34 26.11
C ILE A 63 27.89 -17.74 25.63
N ASN A 64 27.97 -17.91 24.31
CA ASN A 64 28.38 -19.17 23.69
C ASN A 64 27.63 -20.39 24.24
N SER A 65 26.32 -20.28 24.44
CA SER A 65 25.52 -21.29 25.13
C SER A 65 24.34 -21.75 24.28
N THR A 66 23.87 -22.96 24.54
CA THR A 66 22.76 -23.58 23.80
C THR A 66 21.62 -23.94 24.76
N PHE A 67 20.40 -23.61 24.37
CA PHE A 67 19.16 -24.03 25.01
C PHE A 67 18.35 -24.79 23.96
N SER A 68 18.14 -26.10 24.16
CA SER A 68 17.50 -26.98 23.18
C SER A 68 16.44 -27.83 23.85
N LYS A 69 15.21 -27.86 23.32
CA LYS A 69 14.08 -28.62 23.91
C LYS A 69 13.86 -28.27 25.38
N CYS A 70 13.86 -26.97 25.66
CA CYS A 70 13.63 -26.44 27.00
C CYS A 70 12.21 -25.88 27.09
N TYR A 71 11.37 -26.54 27.89
CA TYR A 71 9.97 -26.20 28.07
C TYR A 71 9.64 -25.90 29.53
N THR A 72 8.58 -25.13 29.70
CA THR A 72 8.01 -24.79 31.01
C THR A 72 6.52 -24.50 30.89
N ASN A 73 5.76 -24.92 31.90
CA ASN A 73 4.35 -24.57 32.07
C ASN A 73 4.13 -23.13 32.58
N TYR A 74 5.20 -22.40 32.96
CA TYR A 74 5.15 -20.97 33.32
C TYR A 74 4.94 -20.03 32.13
N SER A 75 4.96 -20.56 30.90
CA SER A 75 4.98 -19.82 29.62
C SER A 75 6.35 -19.31 29.18
N TYR A 76 7.18 -18.79 30.09
CA TYR A 76 8.50 -18.25 29.78
C TYR A 76 9.64 -18.95 30.51
N LEU A 77 10.76 -19.22 29.82
CA LEU A 77 11.96 -19.80 30.44
C LEU A 77 12.63 -18.85 31.43
N PHE A 78 12.68 -17.56 31.11
CA PHE A 78 13.34 -16.54 31.90
C PHE A 78 12.34 -15.47 32.34
N ASN A 79 12.16 -15.33 33.64
CA ASN A 79 11.46 -14.19 34.24
C ASN A 79 12.47 -13.29 34.95
N THR A 80 12.96 -12.26 34.26
CA THR A 80 14.13 -11.50 34.69
C THR A 80 13.98 -10.01 34.39
N ASP A 81 14.17 -9.14 35.39
CA ASP A 81 14.18 -7.69 35.20
C ASP A 81 15.61 -7.13 35.16
N PHE A 82 15.81 -5.92 34.59
CA PHE A 82 17.06 -5.14 34.49
C PHE A 82 17.85 -5.27 33.16
N ASN A 83 18.83 -6.16 33.05
CA ASN A 83 19.72 -6.22 31.88
C ASN A 83 19.92 -7.65 31.40
N VAL A 84 19.63 -7.91 30.13
CA VAL A 84 19.84 -9.23 29.50
C VAL A 84 20.78 -9.07 28.30
N SER A 85 21.93 -9.71 28.37
CA SER A 85 22.92 -9.76 27.28
C SER A 85 23.03 -11.19 26.76
N ILE A 86 22.85 -11.38 25.45
CA ILE A 86 22.97 -12.67 24.79
C ILE A 86 23.97 -12.53 23.65
N ASN A 87 24.97 -13.41 23.61
CA ASN A 87 26.00 -13.39 22.58
C ASN A 87 26.34 -14.82 22.11
N ASN A 88 26.42 -15.01 20.80
CA ASN A 88 26.88 -16.25 20.17
C ASN A 88 26.14 -17.49 20.67
N SER A 89 24.82 -17.39 20.87
CA SER A 89 24.04 -18.44 21.54
C SER A 89 22.94 -18.98 20.65
N THR A 90 22.41 -20.16 20.99
CA THR A 90 21.34 -20.81 20.23
C THR A 90 20.17 -21.16 21.15
N PHE A 91 18.96 -20.79 20.73
CA PHE A 91 17.70 -21.22 21.32
C PHE A 91 16.94 -22.04 20.26
N SER A 92 16.73 -23.32 20.54
CA SER A 92 16.15 -24.26 19.60
C SER A 92 14.99 -24.99 20.26
N ASP A 93 13.82 -24.98 19.65
CA ASP A 93 12.66 -25.75 20.13
C ASP A 93 12.38 -25.50 21.62
N THR A 94 12.14 -24.24 21.97
CA THR A 94 11.93 -23.81 23.35
C THR A 94 10.50 -23.33 23.58
N SER A 95 10.08 -23.27 24.85
CA SER A 95 8.99 -22.36 25.27
C SER A 95 9.33 -20.89 24.92
N ASN A 96 8.38 -19.97 25.16
CA ASN A 96 8.68 -18.55 25.04
C ASN A 96 9.86 -18.18 25.95
N LEU A 97 10.66 -17.19 25.57
CA LEU A 97 11.96 -17.00 26.22
C LEU A 97 11.91 -16.06 27.42
N PHE A 98 11.65 -14.78 27.21
CA PHE A 98 11.81 -13.76 28.24
C PHE A 98 10.49 -13.09 28.60
N SER A 99 10.24 -12.95 29.90
CA SER A 99 9.22 -12.08 30.48
C SER A 99 9.86 -11.15 31.49
N SER A 100 9.50 -9.88 31.45
CA SER A 100 9.96 -8.88 32.43
C SER A 100 9.05 -7.66 32.46
N LEU A 101 9.15 -6.85 33.51
CA LEU A 101 8.43 -5.58 33.62
C LEU A 101 9.05 -4.52 32.73
N GLN A 102 10.37 -4.33 32.84
CA GLN A 102 11.18 -3.40 32.05
C GLN A 102 12.63 -3.88 32.06
N SER A 103 13.30 -3.90 30.91
CA SER A 103 14.69 -4.34 30.78
C SER A 103 15.36 -3.78 29.54
N HIS A 104 16.69 -3.82 29.52
CA HIS A 104 17.48 -3.62 28.31
C HIS A 104 17.98 -4.98 27.79
N TYR A 105 17.65 -5.30 26.56
CA TYR A 105 18.07 -6.51 25.86
C TYR A 105 19.11 -6.17 24.81
N ASN A 106 20.26 -6.80 24.90
CA ASN A 106 21.31 -6.73 23.88
C ASN A 106 21.61 -8.14 23.37
N ILE A 107 21.17 -8.46 22.15
CA ILE A 107 21.25 -9.79 21.57
C ILE A 107 22.13 -9.71 20.32
N THR A 108 23.20 -10.50 20.29
CA THR A 108 24.21 -10.45 19.22
C THR A 108 24.52 -11.85 18.75
N ASN A 109 24.67 -12.03 17.43
CA ASN A 109 25.10 -13.30 16.83
C ASN A 109 24.34 -14.52 17.37
N THR A 110 23.01 -14.42 17.50
CA THR A 110 22.18 -15.43 18.17
C THR A 110 21.23 -16.09 17.18
N LEU A 111 21.04 -17.40 17.32
CA LEU A 111 20.11 -18.19 16.52
C LEU A 111 18.88 -18.59 17.34
N PHE A 112 17.70 -18.18 16.88
CA PHE A 112 16.40 -18.66 17.36
C PHE A 112 15.80 -19.56 16.29
N LYS A 113 15.56 -20.84 16.59
CA LYS A 113 15.01 -21.76 15.60
C LYS A 113 14.00 -22.76 16.15
N ASP A 114 13.13 -23.22 15.27
CA ASP A 114 12.18 -24.31 15.55
C ASP A 114 11.21 -23.99 16.71
N ILE A 115 10.89 -22.70 16.92
CA ILE A 115 10.02 -22.26 18.03
C ILE A 115 8.56 -22.29 17.60
N SER A 116 7.73 -22.97 18.39
CA SER A 116 6.27 -22.99 18.21
C SER A 116 5.57 -22.39 19.43
N SER A 117 5.04 -21.16 19.30
CA SER A 117 4.32 -20.53 20.40
C SER A 117 2.92 -21.17 20.56
N LYS A 118 2.60 -21.63 21.77
CA LYS A 118 1.32 -22.30 22.06
C LYS A 118 0.17 -21.32 22.33
N ASN A 119 0.50 -20.08 22.70
CA ASN A 119 -0.42 -19.04 23.13
C ASN A 119 -0.21 -17.73 22.33
N SER A 120 -1.06 -16.73 22.56
CA SER A 120 -0.99 -15.42 21.91
C SER A 120 0.08 -14.49 22.51
N LEU A 121 0.92 -14.98 23.40
CA LEU A 121 1.95 -14.19 24.05
C LEU A 121 3.18 -13.99 23.12
N PRO A 122 4.00 -12.95 23.35
CA PRO A 122 5.25 -12.79 22.61
C PRO A 122 6.18 -14.00 22.74
N ALA A 123 6.71 -14.48 21.62
CA ALA A 123 7.55 -15.67 21.61
C ALA A 123 8.94 -15.45 22.22
N ILE A 124 9.54 -14.27 21.98
CA ILE A 124 10.94 -14.00 22.33
C ILE A 124 11.03 -13.11 23.58
N ILE A 125 10.48 -11.89 23.52
CA ILE A 125 10.53 -10.95 24.64
C ILE A 125 9.15 -10.38 24.91
N ASN A 126 8.64 -10.64 26.11
CA ASN A 126 7.45 -10.01 26.65
C ASN A 126 7.83 -9.01 27.74
N SER A 127 8.21 -7.81 27.32
CA SER A 127 8.63 -6.74 28.22
C SER A 127 8.19 -5.37 27.73
N LYS A 128 7.40 -4.67 28.53
CA LYS A 128 6.85 -3.35 28.18
C LYS A 128 7.87 -2.25 28.45
N ASN A 129 7.86 -1.19 27.65
CA ASN A 129 8.76 -0.03 27.75
C ASN A 129 10.26 -0.38 27.78
N SER A 130 10.60 -1.53 27.22
CA SER A 130 11.95 -2.06 27.17
C SER A 130 12.67 -1.65 25.89
N GLU A 131 13.99 -1.66 25.95
CA GLU A 131 14.85 -1.44 24.80
C GLU A 131 15.38 -2.79 24.33
N VAL A 132 15.14 -3.11 23.06
CA VAL A 132 15.56 -4.37 22.45
C VAL A 132 16.44 -4.09 21.24
N ASN A 133 17.73 -4.36 21.41
CA ASN A 133 18.74 -4.25 20.37
C ASN A 133 19.17 -5.66 19.95
N ILE A 134 18.95 -6.00 18.68
CA ILE A 134 19.33 -7.30 18.12
C ILE A 134 20.24 -7.09 16.91
N THR A 135 21.44 -7.64 16.93
CA THR A 135 22.39 -7.58 15.81
C THR A 135 22.87 -8.95 15.35
N ASP A 136 23.15 -9.08 14.05
CA ASP A 136 23.79 -10.25 13.44
C ASP A 136 23.10 -11.59 13.76
N SER A 137 21.79 -11.56 13.98
CA SER A 137 21.04 -12.69 14.54
C SER A 137 20.04 -13.26 13.53
N LYS A 138 19.64 -14.51 13.76
CA LYS A 138 18.73 -15.25 12.87
C LYS A 138 17.55 -15.83 13.62
N PHE A 139 16.37 -15.69 13.03
CA PHE A 139 15.12 -16.34 13.39
C PHE A 139 14.72 -17.28 12.25
N ASP A 140 14.55 -18.57 12.53
CA ASP A 140 14.29 -19.56 11.47
C ASP A 140 13.23 -20.59 11.91
N ASN A 141 12.34 -20.95 10.99
CA ASN A 141 11.33 -21.98 11.22
C ASN A 141 10.48 -21.72 12.48
N LEU A 142 9.73 -20.61 12.48
CA LEU A 142 8.89 -20.23 13.61
C LEU A 142 7.41 -20.43 13.27
N ASN A 143 6.65 -20.96 14.23
CA ASN A 143 5.20 -21.05 14.15
C ASN A 143 4.56 -20.22 15.28
N LEU A 144 4.03 -19.06 14.91
CA LEU A 144 3.61 -18.02 15.83
C LEU A 144 2.08 -17.93 15.93
N ARG A 145 1.60 -17.92 17.17
CA ARG A 145 0.23 -17.59 17.58
C ARG A 145 0.13 -16.18 18.17
N GLY A 146 1.25 -15.65 18.66
CA GLY A 146 1.41 -14.26 19.08
C GLY A 146 2.35 -13.48 18.17
N TYR A 147 3.00 -12.48 18.76
CA TYR A 147 4.03 -11.65 18.12
C TYR A 147 5.44 -12.19 18.46
N LEU A 148 6.49 -11.70 17.82
CA LEU A 148 7.86 -12.01 18.26
C LEU A 148 8.20 -11.30 19.58
N PHE A 149 7.78 -10.04 19.70
CA PHE A 149 8.11 -9.17 20.82
C PHE A 149 6.86 -8.47 21.35
N ASN A 150 6.95 -7.92 22.56
CA ASN A 150 5.88 -7.10 23.14
C ASN A 150 5.61 -5.86 22.26
N GLU A 151 4.38 -5.36 22.29
CA GLU A 151 3.96 -4.26 21.42
C GLU A 151 4.40 -2.87 21.87
N GLU A 152 4.74 -2.67 23.15
CA GLU A 152 5.10 -1.36 23.71
C GLU A 152 6.62 -1.24 23.99
N LEU A 153 7.48 -1.64 23.04
CA LEU A 153 8.94 -1.59 23.21
C LEU A 153 9.65 -0.75 22.13
N TYR A 154 10.88 -0.33 22.44
CA TYR A 154 11.81 0.24 21.45
C TYR A 154 12.57 -0.91 20.79
N LEU A 155 12.43 -1.03 19.46
CA LEU A 155 13.02 -2.13 18.70
C LEU A 155 14.07 -1.63 17.71
N SER A 156 15.29 -2.16 17.82
CA SER A 156 16.35 -1.97 16.85
C SER A 156 16.83 -3.33 16.34
N LEU A 157 16.67 -3.58 15.04
CA LEU A 157 17.15 -4.79 14.37
C LEU A 157 18.21 -4.40 13.35
N LYS A 158 19.42 -4.93 13.50
CA LYS A 158 20.54 -4.68 12.61
C LYS A 158 21.15 -5.97 12.06
N ASP A 159 21.28 -6.10 10.76
CA ASP A 159 21.87 -7.29 10.12
C ASP A 159 21.15 -8.60 10.56
N VAL A 160 19.83 -8.54 10.69
CA VAL A 160 18.98 -9.64 11.18
C VAL A 160 18.32 -10.39 10.03
N LYS A 161 18.18 -11.71 10.16
CA LYS A 161 17.45 -12.56 9.19
C LYS A 161 16.28 -13.26 9.86
N ILE A 162 15.10 -13.16 9.26
CA ILE A 162 13.87 -13.87 9.69
C ILE A 162 13.40 -14.74 8.54
N LYS A 163 13.40 -16.06 8.69
CA LYS A 163 13.07 -16.99 7.61
C LYS A 163 12.06 -18.04 8.05
N ASN A 164 11.23 -18.49 7.10
CA ASN A 164 10.30 -19.60 7.29
C ASN A 164 9.40 -19.39 8.51
N VAL A 165 8.70 -18.25 8.56
CA VAL A 165 7.80 -17.93 9.66
C VAL A 165 6.36 -18.10 9.21
N HIS A 166 5.63 -18.95 9.91
CA HIS A 166 4.18 -19.01 9.82
C HIS A 166 3.58 -18.31 11.02
N SER A 167 2.65 -17.40 10.80
CA SER A 167 1.91 -16.72 11.85
C SER A 167 0.42 -16.72 11.56
N ASN A 168 -0.39 -17.03 12.58
CA ASN A 168 -1.83 -16.79 12.54
C ASN A 168 -2.24 -15.58 13.40
N SER A 169 -1.27 -14.80 13.89
CA SER A 169 -1.52 -13.62 14.70
C SER A 169 -1.85 -12.39 13.84
N LYS A 170 -2.17 -11.29 14.53
CA LYS A 170 -2.41 -10.00 13.88
C LYS A 170 -1.15 -9.44 13.19
N ALA A 171 0.02 -9.66 13.77
CA ALA A 171 1.28 -9.33 13.10
C ALA A 171 2.44 -10.15 13.63
N ILE A 172 3.52 -10.27 12.86
CA ILE A 172 4.77 -10.83 13.40
C ILE A 172 5.44 -9.79 14.31
N LEU A 173 5.49 -8.55 13.83
CA LEU A 173 5.97 -7.38 14.57
C LEU A 173 4.78 -6.43 14.75
N HIS A 174 4.25 -6.34 15.96
CA HIS A 174 3.22 -5.35 16.32
C HIS A 174 3.87 -4.34 17.26
N ILE A 175 3.85 -3.06 16.91
CA ILE A 175 4.51 -2.02 17.69
C ILE A 175 3.59 -0.80 17.83
N LEU A 176 3.47 -0.33 19.07
CA LEU A 176 2.62 0.78 19.48
C LEU A 176 3.46 1.90 20.10
N TYR A 177 3.26 3.12 19.63
CA TYR A 177 3.70 4.39 20.23
C TYR A 177 5.21 4.60 20.38
N LYS A 178 6.03 3.72 19.78
CA LYS A 178 7.49 3.71 19.93
C LYS A 178 8.19 3.86 18.59
N GLN A 179 9.44 4.30 18.63
CA GLN A 179 10.32 4.33 17.46
C GLN A 179 10.80 2.91 17.13
N ILE A 180 10.97 2.65 15.83
CA ILE A 180 11.57 1.42 15.31
C ILE A 180 12.65 1.77 14.31
N THR A 181 13.76 1.03 14.39
CA THR A 181 14.83 1.08 13.40
C THR A 181 15.16 -0.32 12.90
N PHE A 182 14.98 -0.55 11.60
CA PHE A 182 15.51 -1.72 10.91
C PHE A 182 16.64 -1.28 9.98
N ASP A 183 17.80 -1.90 10.14
CA ASP A 183 18.99 -1.67 9.33
C ASP A 183 19.48 -3.02 8.78
N ASN A 184 19.29 -3.25 7.48
CA ASN A 184 19.60 -4.51 6.80
C ASN A 184 18.87 -5.74 7.39
N LEU A 185 17.55 -5.61 7.60
CA LEU A 185 16.67 -6.73 7.95
C LEU A 185 16.27 -7.53 6.70
N GLU A 186 16.53 -8.84 6.68
CA GLU A 186 16.07 -9.75 5.62
C GLU A 186 14.95 -10.65 6.13
N MET A 187 13.79 -10.63 5.46
CA MET A 187 12.65 -11.49 5.74
C MET A 187 12.29 -12.32 4.51
N ASP A 188 12.24 -13.64 4.64
CA ASP A 188 11.99 -14.54 3.51
C ASP A 188 11.07 -15.70 3.89
N ASN A 189 10.17 -16.06 2.98
CA ASN A 189 9.19 -17.12 3.18
C ASN A 189 8.36 -16.92 4.46
N ILE A 190 7.68 -15.77 4.52
CA ILE A 190 6.85 -15.37 5.65
C ILE A 190 5.38 -15.48 5.29
N VAL A 191 4.59 -16.15 6.13
CA VAL A 191 3.16 -16.39 5.89
C VAL A 191 2.35 -15.89 7.08
N CYS A 192 1.59 -14.81 6.89
CA CYS A 192 0.67 -14.25 7.88
C CYS A 192 -0.79 -14.57 7.50
N ASN A 193 -1.35 -15.61 8.11
CA ASN A 193 -2.68 -16.16 7.84
C ASN A 193 -3.73 -15.78 8.90
N GLY A 194 -3.50 -14.73 9.69
CA GLY A 194 -4.48 -14.23 10.64
C GLY A 194 -5.71 -13.62 9.96
N ASP A 195 -6.52 -12.90 10.73
CA ASP A 195 -7.77 -12.30 10.24
C ASP A 195 -7.56 -11.39 9.01
N SER A 196 -8.49 -11.52 8.06
CA SER A 196 -8.49 -10.76 6.81
C SER A 196 -8.44 -9.25 7.07
N GLY A 197 -7.52 -8.55 6.41
CA GLY A 197 -7.35 -7.08 6.51
C GLY A 197 -6.57 -6.58 7.73
N GLU A 198 -6.36 -7.42 8.75
CA GLU A 198 -5.58 -7.06 9.94
C GLU A 198 -4.22 -7.78 9.99
N SER A 199 -4.12 -9.00 9.47
CA SER A 199 -2.88 -9.79 9.50
C SER A 199 -1.78 -9.15 8.66
N SER A 200 -0.69 -8.76 9.31
CA SER A 200 0.43 -8.04 8.69
C SER A 200 1.77 -8.68 9.05
N MET A 201 2.84 -8.37 8.33
CA MET A 201 4.19 -8.67 8.81
C MET A 201 4.60 -7.65 9.87
N LEU A 202 4.42 -6.37 9.56
CA LEU A 202 4.62 -5.25 10.47
C LEU A 202 3.30 -4.49 10.62
N LEU A 203 2.82 -4.37 11.85
CA LEU A 203 1.76 -3.44 12.24
C LEU A 203 2.35 -2.36 13.12
N TYR A 204 2.43 -1.15 12.58
CA TYR A 204 2.97 0.02 13.26
C TYR A 204 1.87 1.03 13.59
N ASP A 205 1.73 1.37 14.85
CA ASP A 205 0.81 2.42 15.31
C ASP A 205 1.58 3.52 16.06
N SER A 206 1.67 4.72 15.49
CA SER A 206 2.28 5.85 16.19
C SER A 206 1.38 6.43 17.29
N GLY A 207 0.09 6.06 17.34
CA GLY A 207 -0.87 6.63 18.28
C GLY A 207 -1.01 8.14 18.13
N GLU A 208 -0.89 8.88 19.22
CA GLU A 208 -0.99 10.34 19.22
C GLU A 208 0.35 11.05 19.10
N THR A 209 1.46 10.32 19.21
CA THR A 209 2.81 10.89 19.21
C THR A 209 3.41 10.89 17.82
N ASN A 210 4.19 11.93 17.51
CA ASN A 210 5.01 11.93 16.31
C ASN A 210 6.27 11.08 16.54
N VAL A 211 6.22 9.83 16.10
CA VAL A 211 7.32 8.87 16.21
C VAL A 211 7.77 8.39 14.83
N THR A 212 9.02 7.92 14.76
CA THR A 212 9.68 7.56 13.51
C THR A 212 9.68 6.05 13.28
N LEU A 213 9.37 5.65 12.05
CA LEU A 213 9.61 4.31 11.50
C LEU A 213 10.74 4.37 10.48
N GLU A 214 11.88 3.75 10.77
CA GLU A 214 13.03 3.68 9.86
C GLU A 214 13.23 2.26 9.31
N LEU A 215 13.14 2.13 7.98
CA LEU A 215 13.32 0.89 7.22
C LEU A 215 14.47 1.09 6.23
N LYS A 216 15.70 0.78 6.65
CA LYS A 216 16.92 0.92 5.84
C LYS A 216 17.44 -0.44 5.43
N GLY A 217 17.65 -0.63 4.12
CA GLY A 217 18.13 -1.91 3.59
C GLY A 217 17.18 -3.09 3.85
N LEU A 218 15.89 -2.83 4.09
CA LEU A 218 14.91 -3.88 4.35
C LEU A 218 14.74 -4.75 3.09
N LYS A 219 14.85 -6.07 3.22
CA LYS A 219 14.61 -7.00 2.13
C LYS A 219 13.51 -7.98 2.50
N ILE A 220 12.41 -7.98 1.76
CA ILE A 220 11.29 -8.93 1.96
C ILE A 220 11.05 -9.72 0.67
N THR A 221 11.09 -11.05 0.76
CA THR A 221 10.90 -11.93 -0.39
C THR A 221 9.93 -13.08 -0.13
N ASN A 222 9.27 -13.56 -1.19
CA ASN A 222 8.51 -14.82 -1.22
C ASN A 222 7.49 -14.95 -0.07
N SER A 223 6.75 -13.88 0.22
CA SER A 223 5.91 -13.80 1.42
C SER A 223 4.44 -13.64 1.08
N TYR A 224 3.58 -14.01 2.02
CA TYR A 224 2.13 -13.96 1.88
C TYR A 224 1.47 -13.36 3.13
N THR A 225 0.51 -12.43 2.95
CA THR A 225 -0.26 -11.85 4.07
C THR A 225 -1.76 -11.72 3.78
N ASN A 226 -2.61 -12.00 4.77
CA ASN A 226 -4.07 -11.82 4.67
C ASN A 226 -4.54 -10.36 4.82
N GLY A 227 -3.63 -9.43 5.13
CA GLY A 227 -3.85 -7.99 5.11
C GLY A 227 -2.65 -7.28 4.46
N PRO A 228 -2.43 -5.99 4.75
CA PRO A 228 -1.25 -5.30 4.28
C PRO A 228 0.04 -5.94 4.79
N LEU A 229 1.11 -5.96 3.99
CA LEU A 229 2.40 -6.49 4.45
C LEU A 229 2.97 -5.61 5.58
N ILE A 230 3.01 -4.30 5.34
CA ILE A 230 3.35 -3.27 6.33
C ILE A 230 2.14 -2.34 6.47
N LYS A 231 1.50 -2.37 7.64
CA LYS A 231 0.35 -1.53 7.98
C LYS A 231 0.79 -0.44 8.95
N ILE A 232 0.57 0.82 8.56
CA ILE A 232 0.96 2.00 9.32
C ILE A 232 -0.29 2.81 9.67
N LYS A 233 -0.44 3.16 10.94
CA LYS A 233 -1.53 4.00 11.45
C LYS A 233 -1.03 4.95 12.54
N GLY A 234 -1.86 5.93 12.86
CA GLY A 234 -1.61 6.93 13.92
C GLY A 234 -2.06 8.32 13.53
N ASN A 235 -1.84 9.30 14.40
CA ASN A 235 -2.23 10.70 14.18
C ASN A 235 -1.16 11.48 13.39
N ASP A 236 0.10 11.36 13.77
CA ASP A 236 1.25 11.96 13.09
C ASP A 236 2.43 10.97 13.13
N ASN A 237 3.23 10.90 12.06
CA ASN A 237 4.46 10.10 12.04
C ASN A 237 5.43 10.52 10.94
N GLU A 238 6.68 10.12 11.15
CA GLU A 238 7.73 10.17 10.15
C GLU A 238 8.13 8.76 9.70
N ILE A 239 8.15 8.53 8.39
CA ILE A 239 8.44 7.22 7.79
C ILE A 239 9.60 7.39 6.83
N ILE A 240 10.67 6.62 7.04
CA ILE A 240 11.87 6.63 6.22
C ILE A 240 12.08 5.22 5.66
N ILE A 241 12.05 5.09 4.34
CA ILE A 241 12.27 3.84 3.60
C ILE A 241 13.43 4.07 2.63
N GLN A 242 14.54 3.37 2.83
CA GLN A 242 15.74 3.61 2.04
C GLN A 242 16.41 2.29 1.66
N GLY A 243 16.73 2.10 0.37
CA GLY A 243 17.43 0.89 -0.07
C GLY A 243 16.59 -0.38 0.11
N THR A 244 15.27 -0.26 0.18
CA THR A 244 14.36 -1.37 0.50
C THR A 244 14.04 -2.17 -0.76
N VAL A 245 14.04 -3.50 -0.64
CA VAL A 245 13.66 -4.43 -1.72
C VAL A 245 12.50 -5.30 -1.26
N VAL A 246 11.34 -5.15 -1.88
CA VAL A 246 10.17 -6.02 -1.65
C VAL A 246 9.82 -6.73 -2.95
N SER A 247 9.93 -8.05 -2.96
CA SER A 247 9.64 -8.80 -4.19
C SER A 247 8.96 -10.14 -3.98
N ASN A 248 8.13 -10.52 -4.96
CA ASN A 248 7.36 -11.75 -4.93
C ASN A 248 6.53 -11.89 -3.65
N VAL A 249 5.86 -10.80 -3.26
CA VAL A 249 4.93 -10.78 -2.12
C VAL A 249 3.49 -10.76 -2.62
N GLN A 250 2.65 -11.61 -2.03
CA GLN A 250 1.22 -11.61 -2.27
C GLN A 250 0.48 -11.18 -1.00
N SER A 251 -0.43 -10.23 -1.12
CA SER A 251 -1.20 -9.71 0.01
C SER A 251 -2.69 -9.60 -0.33
N TYR A 252 -3.53 -9.61 0.70
CA TYR A 252 -4.94 -9.18 0.63
C TYR A 252 -5.09 -7.77 1.22
N GLY A 253 -4.29 -6.87 0.68
CA GLY A 253 -4.15 -5.46 1.06
C GLY A 253 -2.88 -4.88 0.43
N SER A 254 -2.64 -3.59 0.60
CA SER A 254 -1.44 -2.95 0.07
C SER A 254 -0.16 -3.55 0.68
N ILE A 255 0.93 -3.58 -0.07
CA ILE A 255 2.23 -4.00 0.49
C ILE A 255 2.68 -3.00 1.56
N ILE A 256 2.52 -1.70 1.31
CA ILE A 256 2.66 -0.68 2.35
C ILE A 256 1.38 0.15 2.36
N GLY A 257 0.61 0.01 3.44
CA GLY A 257 -0.62 0.77 3.65
C GLY A 257 -0.44 1.79 4.76
N ASN A 258 -0.44 3.08 4.41
CA ASN A 258 -0.43 4.16 5.39
C ASN A 258 -1.81 4.79 5.54
N LEU A 259 -2.42 4.53 6.69
CA LEU A 259 -3.75 4.97 7.09
C LEU A 259 -3.70 6.08 8.16
N SER A 260 -2.52 6.64 8.40
CA SER A 260 -2.33 7.69 9.43
C SER A 260 -3.02 8.98 9.00
N LYS A 261 -3.46 9.78 9.97
CA LYS A 261 -4.13 11.06 9.69
C LYS A 261 -3.19 12.06 9.04
N LYS A 262 -1.93 12.06 9.47
CA LYS A 262 -0.86 12.90 8.94
C LYS A 262 0.45 12.11 8.89
N SER A 263 1.18 12.20 7.79
CA SER A 263 2.48 11.55 7.66
C SER A 263 3.49 12.36 6.85
N LYS A 264 4.74 12.34 7.31
CA LYS A 264 5.91 12.75 6.54
C LYS A 264 6.66 11.49 6.10
N ILE A 265 6.82 11.30 4.79
CA ILE A 265 7.28 10.04 4.21
C ILE A 265 8.41 10.32 3.23
N SER A 266 9.50 9.57 3.35
CA SER A 266 10.60 9.56 2.39
C SER A 266 10.88 8.13 1.95
N ILE A 267 10.81 7.89 0.64
CA ILE A 267 11.15 6.61 0.01
C ILE A 267 12.26 6.88 -1.01
N SER A 268 13.41 6.21 -0.86
CA SER A 268 14.52 6.39 -1.80
C SER A 268 15.23 5.09 -2.13
N ASN A 269 15.78 5.01 -3.34
CA ASN A 269 16.62 3.90 -3.79
C ASN A 269 15.98 2.52 -3.53
N SER A 270 14.65 2.42 -3.68
CA SER A 270 13.89 1.23 -3.30
C SER A 270 13.32 0.50 -4.51
N ASN A 271 13.16 -0.82 -4.41
CA ASN A 271 12.64 -1.67 -5.48
C ASN A 271 11.43 -2.49 -4.98
N PHE A 272 10.30 -2.30 -5.64
CA PHE A 272 9.09 -3.08 -5.44
C PHE A 272 8.81 -3.86 -6.72
N SER A 273 9.02 -5.18 -6.71
CA SER A 273 8.87 -5.98 -7.92
C SER A 273 8.06 -7.26 -7.76
N LYS A 274 7.20 -7.55 -8.75
CA LYS A 274 6.38 -8.77 -8.79
C LYS A 274 5.50 -8.95 -7.54
N ASN A 275 5.04 -7.85 -6.94
CA ASN A 275 4.13 -7.90 -5.81
C ASN A 275 2.68 -7.88 -6.28
N ILE A 276 1.80 -8.56 -5.55
CA ILE A 276 0.39 -8.72 -5.89
C ILE A 276 -0.48 -8.33 -4.69
N ASP A 277 -1.30 -7.29 -4.84
CA ASP A 277 -2.45 -7.05 -3.95
C ASP A 277 -3.72 -7.64 -4.60
N ASN A 278 -4.28 -8.68 -3.99
CA ASN A 278 -5.49 -9.35 -4.46
C ASN A 278 -6.79 -8.67 -3.99
N ASN A 279 -6.69 -7.66 -3.14
CA ASN A 279 -7.87 -6.97 -2.66
C ASN A 279 -8.41 -6.03 -3.75
N LYS A 280 -9.62 -6.32 -4.23
CA LYS A 280 -10.31 -5.56 -5.29
C LYS A 280 -10.84 -4.20 -4.82
N ILE A 281 -10.93 -3.99 -3.50
CA ILE A 281 -11.47 -2.78 -2.87
C ILE A 281 -10.32 -1.82 -2.57
N ASN A 282 -9.19 -2.35 -2.09
CA ASN A 282 -8.01 -1.54 -1.84
C ASN A 282 -7.36 -1.09 -3.15
N CYS A 283 -6.45 -0.14 -3.04
CA CYS A 283 -5.73 0.41 -4.17
C CYS A 283 -4.24 0.56 -3.83
N GLY A 284 -3.38 0.47 -4.83
CA GLY A 284 -1.94 0.64 -4.67
C GLY A 284 -1.24 -0.58 -4.11
N ILE A 285 -0.02 -0.81 -4.57
CA ILE A 285 0.96 -1.62 -3.82
C ILE A 285 1.45 -0.80 -2.63
N LEU A 286 1.66 0.50 -2.85
CA LEU A 286 1.84 1.51 -1.81
C LEU A 286 0.58 2.37 -1.79
N GLN A 287 -0.08 2.43 -0.65
CA GLN A 287 -1.30 3.19 -0.43
C GLN A 287 -1.06 4.30 0.58
N PHE A 288 -1.48 5.53 0.23
CA PHE A 288 -1.37 6.71 1.08
C PHE A 288 -2.73 7.39 1.22
N GLN A 289 -3.07 7.80 2.44
CA GLN A 289 -4.33 8.47 2.76
C GLN A 289 -4.15 9.73 3.61
N ASN A 290 -5.20 10.56 3.68
CA ASN A 290 -5.31 11.75 4.54
C ASN A 290 -4.29 12.86 4.21
N ASP A 291 -3.62 13.42 5.21
CA ASP A 291 -2.62 14.49 5.05
C ASP A 291 -1.22 13.89 4.84
N ILE A 292 -0.63 14.12 3.67
CA ILE A 292 0.67 13.53 3.34
C ILE A 292 1.69 14.57 2.90
N SER A 293 2.93 14.36 3.34
CA SER A 293 4.14 14.96 2.78
C SER A 293 5.07 13.84 2.33
N LEU A 294 4.97 13.43 1.07
CA LEU A 294 5.65 12.28 0.50
C LEU A 294 6.75 12.69 -0.49
N SER A 295 7.96 12.15 -0.33
CA SER A 295 8.98 12.13 -1.38
C SER A 295 9.29 10.69 -1.78
N ILE A 296 9.29 10.40 -3.09
CA ILE A 296 9.77 9.14 -3.67
C ILE A 296 10.82 9.48 -4.72
N GLU A 297 12.03 8.97 -4.52
CA GLU A 297 13.20 9.29 -5.34
C GLU A 297 13.96 8.03 -5.76
N ASP A 298 14.45 8.01 -7.00
CA ASP A 298 15.34 6.96 -7.54
C ASP A 298 14.85 5.53 -7.25
N SER A 299 13.54 5.31 -7.30
CA SER A 299 12.92 4.03 -6.95
C SER A 299 12.28 3.35 -8.15
N GLU A 300 12.19 2.01 -8.10
CA GLU A 300 11.66 1.18 -9.18
C GLU A 300 10.45 0.37 -8.72
N PHE A 301 9.38 0.43 -9.52
CA PHE A 301 8.16 -0.34 -9.37
C PHE A 301 7.98 -1.18 -10.63
N ASN A 302 8.23 -2.49 -10.54
CA ASN A 302 8.31 -3.35 -11.71
C ASN A 302 7.40 -4.57 -11.61
N SER A 303 6.53 -4.75 -12.59
CA SER A 303 5.67 -5.93 -12.72
C SER A 303 4.78 -6.18 -11.51
N ASN A 304 4.37 -5.13 -10.80
CA ASN A 304 3.42 -5.26 -9.70
C ASN A 304 1.98 -5.32 -10.23
N LYS A 305 1.09 -5.90 -9.43
CA LYS A 305 -0.32 -6.06 -9.79
C LYS A 305 -1.20 -5.71 -8.60
N ASN A 306 -2.13 -4.78 -8.79
CA ASN A 306 -3.23 -4.52 -7.86
C ASN A 306 -4.54 -4.92 -8.55
N GLU A 307 -5.42 -5.68 -7.89
CA GLU A 307 -6.72 -6.05 -8.45
C GLU A 307 -7.75 -4.91 -8.45
N GLY A 308 -7.54 -3.90 -7.61
CA GLY A 308 -8.23 -2.61 -7.60
C GLY A 308 -7.48 -1.56 -8.44
N ASN A 309 -7.36 -0.32 -7.93
CA ASN A 309 -6.76 0.80 -8.65
C ASN A 309 -5.30 1.02 -8.25
N GLY A 310 -4.47 1.63 -9.11
CA GLY A 310 -3.09 1.97 -8.80
C GLY A 310 -2.18 0.75 -8.77
N GLY A 311 -1.52 0.43 -9.89
CA GLY A 311 -0.69 -0.79 -9.96
C GLY A 311 0.62 -0.68 -9.17
N ALA A 312 1.07 0.53 -8.85
CA ALA A 312 2.17 0.78 -7.94
C ALA A 312 1.75 1.70 -6.79
N LEU A 313 1.35 2.94 -7.10
CA LEU A 313 1.00 3.95 -6.10
C LEU A 313 -0.50 4.25 -6.13
N CYS A 314 -1.10 4.38 -4.95
CA CYS A 314 -2.44 4.91 -4.79
C CYS A 314 -2.47 6.03 -3.75
N PHE A 315 -3.12 7.12 -4.13
CA PHE A 315 -3.46 8.24 -3.28
C PHE A 315 -4.97 8.25 -3.12
N ASP A 316 -5.45 7.91 -1.93
CA ASP A 316 -6.87 7.72 -1.66
C ASP A 316 -7.31 8.57 -0.45
N ASN A 317 -8.51 9.15 -0.49
CA ASN A 317 -9.03 9.99 0.60
C ASN A 317 -8.05 11.10 1.07
N ILE A 318 -7.29 11.68 0.13
CA ILE A 318 -6.32 12.74 0.42
C ILE A 318 -7.05 14.02 0.83
N VAL A 319 -6.60 14.65 1.91
CA VAL A 319 -7.08 15.97 2.36
C VAL A 319 -6.08 17.03 1.90
N ASN A 320 -4.83 16.97 2.37
CA ASN A 320 -3.72 17.80 1.91
C ASN A 320 -2.57 16.94 1.37
N MET A 321 -1.94 17.38 0.27
CA MET A 321 -0.81 16.67 -0.32
C MET A 321 0.35 17.61 -0.65
N LYS A 322 1.51 17.28 -0.08
CA LYS A 322 2.82 17.66 -0.59
C LYS A 322 3.46 16.40 -1.16
N LEU A 323 3.81 16.43 -2.44
CA LEU A 323 4.27 15.26 -3.17
C LEU A 323 5.50 15.59 -4.01
N SER A 324 6.51 14.74 -3.94
CA SER A 324 7.68 14.78 -4.82
C SER A 324 7.91 13.38 -5.39
N LEU A 325 7.81 13.25 -6.71
CA LEU A 325 8.12 12.03 -7.46
C LEU A 325 9.24 12.38 -8.43
N ILE A 326 10.48 11.97 -8.12
CA ILE A 326 11.65 12.33 -8.90
C ILE A 326 12.43 11.09 -9.33
N SER A 327 12.73 10.98 -10.63
CA SER A 327 13.61 9.95 -11.18
C SER A 327 13.15 8.50 -10.92
N ASN A 328 11.84 8.27 -10.78
CA ASN A 328 11.30 6.93 -10.53
C ASN A 328 10.99 6.19 -11.83
N LYS A 329 10.95 4.86 -11.73
CA LYS A 329 10.66 3.96 -12.86
C LYS A 329 9.47 3.07 -12.55
N PHE A 330 8.45 3.13 -13.40
CA PHE A 330 7.22 2.35 -13.31
C PHE A 330 7.09 1.47 -14.56
N TYR A 331 7.45 0.20 -14.42
CA TYR A 331 7.44 -0.78 -15.51
C TYR A 331 6.42 -1.88 -15.32
N ASN A 332 5.68 -2.21 -16.37
CA ASN A 332 4.86 -3.43 -16.43
C ASN A 332 3.83 -3.58 -15.29
N ASN A 333 3.46 -2.48 -14.61
CA ASN A 333 2.53 -2.55 -13.50
C ASN A 333 1.09 -2.69 -14.02
N LYS A 334 0.24 -3.38 -13.25
CA LYS A 334 -1.11 -3.75 -13.66
C LYS A 334 -2.15 -3.36 -12.62
N ALA A 335 -3.26 -2.79 -13.08
CA ALA A 335 -4.39 -2.42 -12.23
C ALA A 335 -5.73 -2.39 -13.00
N LYS A 336 -6.81 -2.09 -12.29
CA LYS A 336 -8.10 -1.72 -12.89
C LYS A 336 -8.05 -0.35 -13.54
N ASN A 337 -7.57 0.65 -12.80
CA ASN A 337 -7.32 2.02 -13.25
C ASN A 337 -5.96 2.51 -12.75
N GLY A 338 -5.27 3.36 -13.50
CA GLY A 338 -3.97 3.92 -13.10
C GLY A 338 -2.90 2.84 -12.99
N GLY A 339 -2.40 2.34 -14.13
CA GLY A 339 -1.53 1.16 -14.14
C GLY A 339 -0.26 1.34 -13.33
N ALA A 340 0.28 2.56 -13.26
CA ALA A 340 1.31 2.92 -12.29
C ALA A 340 0.72 3.69 -11.10
N ILE A 341 0.04 4.81 -11.35
CA ILE A 341 -0.42 5.73 -10.30
C ILE A 341 -1.92 5.99 -10.43
N TYR A 342 -2.61 5.91 -9.30
CA TYR A 342 -4.00 6.33 -9.16
C TYR A 342 -4.13 7.45 -8.14
N PHE A 343 -4.70 8.59 -8.56
CA PHE A 343 -5.09 9.68 -7.69
C PHE A 343 -6.62 9.73 -7.57
N SER A 344 -7.14 9.41 -6.38
CA SER A 344 -8.57 9.58 -6.10
C SER A 344 -8.97 11.05 -6.07
N LYS A 345 -10.28 11.28 -6.10
CA LYS A 345 -10.84 12.58 -5.75
C LYS A 345 -10.38 13.01 -4.36
N ARG A 346 -10.03 14.30 -4.22
CA ARG A 346 -9.68 14.92 -2.93
C ARG A 346 -10.89 14.98 -2.00
N THR A 347 -10.65 14.75 -0.71
CA THR A 347 -11.61 14.98 0.36
C THR A 347 -11.58 16.45 0.76
N ILE A 348 -12.61 17.20 0.39
CA ILE A 348 -12.73 18.63 0.72
C ILE A 348 -13.28 18.77 2.15
N THR A 349 -12.56 19.50 3.00
CA THR A 349 -13.01 19.88 4.34
C THR A 349 -13.02 21.41 4.46
N ASP A 350 -13.95 21.97 5.26
CA ASP A 350 -14.23 23.41 5.35
C ASP A 350 -13.04 24.30 5.79
N LYS A 351 -11.89 23.72 6.17
CA LYS A 351 -10.77 24.42 6.83
C LYS A 351 -9.47 24.51 6.03
N ASN A 352 -9.29 23.83 4.90
CA ASN A 352 -7.94 23.57 4.37
C ASN A 352 -7.76 23.89 2.88
N TYR A 353 -7.53 25.16 2.54
CA TYR A 353 -6.76 25.51 1.34
C TYR A 353 -5.32 25.80 1.75
N GLN A 354 -4.55 24.74 2.05
CA GLN A 354 -3.10 24.87 2.18
C GLN A 354 -2.47 24.71 0.79
N LEU A 355 -1.42 25.50 0.51
CA LEU A 355 -0.69 25.43 -0.76
C LEU A 355 -0.08 24.04 -0.94
N THR A 356 -0.56 23.31 -1.96
CA THR A 356 0.01 22.03 -2.37
C THR A 356 1.28 22.26 -3.16
N SER A 357 2.40 21.66 -2.74
CA SER A 357 3.62 21.58 -3.54
C SER A 357 3.71 20.17 -4.10
N ILE A 358 3.44 20.03 -5.40
CA ILE A 358 3.48 18.76 -6.12
C ILE A 358 4.56 18.86 -7.20
N ILE A 359 5.50 17.93 -7.18
CA ILE A 359 6.64 17.84 -8.11
C ILE A 359 6.61 16.44 -8.73
N ILE A 360 6.62 16.37 -10.06
CA ILE A 360 6.66 15.11 -10.82
C ILE A 360 7.71 15.29 -11.92
N GLU A 361 8.94 14.84 -11.69
CA GLU A 361 10.05 15.09 -12.61
C GLU A 361 10.88 13.86 -12.96
N ASN A 362 11.32 13.79 -14.22
CA ASN A 362 12.24 12.76 -14.72
C ASN A 362 11.76 11.31 -14.48
N ASN A 363 10.45 11.07 -14.35
CA ASN A 363 9.91 9.73 -14.14
C ASN A 363 9.69 9.01 -15.47
N VAL A 364 9.80 7.68 -15.43
CA VAL A 364 9.50 6.80 -16.57
C VAL A 364 8.30 5.93 -16.26
N PHE A 365 7.29 6.00 -17.11
CA PHE A 365 6.09 5.16 -17.08
C PHE A 365 6.04 4.35 -18.37
N GLN A 366 6.35 3.06 -18.29
CA GLN A 366 6.46 2.24 -19.47
C GLN A 366 5.82 0.86 -19.32
N ASP A 367 5.12 0.44 -20.38
CA ASP A 367 4.50 -0.89 -20.49
C ASP A 367 3.49 -1.21 -19.37
N ASN A 368 2.97 -0.20 -18.67
CA ASN A 368 1.92 -0.40 -17.66
C ASN A 368 0.59 -0.69 -18.35
N MET A 369 -0.25 -1.51 -17.73
CA MET A 369 -1.46 -2.04 -18.36
C MET A 369 -2.65 -2.02 -17.41
N VAL A 370 -3.79 -1.51 -17.89
CA VAL A 370 -5.04 -1.49 -17.12
C VAL A 370 -6.22 -2.08 -17.86
N SER A 371 -7.21 -2.57 -17.11
CA SER A 371 -8.46 -3.07 -17.69
C SER A 371 -9.43 -1.96 -18.09
N GLU A 372 -9.36 -0.78 -17.47
CA GLU A 372 -10.30 0.32 -17.72
C GLU A 372 -9.57 1.58 -18.21
N TYR A 373 -9.10 2.45 -17.31
CA TYR A 373 -8.63 3.79 -17.66
C TYR A 373 -7.25 4.15 -17.10
N GLY A 374 -6.50 4.97 -17.82
CA GLY A 374 -5.23 5.51 -17.32
C GLY A 374 -4.12 4.46 -17.27
N GLY A 375 -3.61 4.03 -18.43
CA GLY A 375 -2.62 2.94 -18.46
C GLY A 375 -1.35 3.25 -17.66
N ALA A 376 -0.89 4.50 -17.63
CA ALA A 376 0.11 4.95 -16.66
C ALA A 376 -0.54 5.63 -15.44
N ILE A 377 -1.28 6.72 -15.67
CA ILE A 377 -1.81 7.57 -14.60
C ILE A 377 -3.32 7.75 -14.75
N TYR A 378 -4.04 7.58 -13.66
CA TYR A 378 -5.43 7.98 -13.53
C TYR A 378 -5.54 9.08 -12.47
N SER A 379 -6.28 10.15 -12.73
CA SER A 379 -6.44 11.23 -11.75
C SER A 379 -7.85 11.82 -11.69
N GLU A 380 -8.37 11.93 -10.48
CA GLU A 380 -9.52 12.75 -10.10
C GLU A 380 -9.15 13.90 -9.14
N TYR A 381 -7.86 14.12 -8.93
CA TYR A 381 -7.36 15.04 -7.91
C TYR A 381 -7.35 16.48 -8.42
N ASP A 382 -8.30 17.29 -7.92
CA ASP A 382 -8.63 18.65 -8.38
C ASP A 382 -7.55 19.73 -8.18
N GLN A 383 -6.41 19.36 -7.64
CA GLN A 383 -5.26 20.25 -7.43
C GLN A 383 -4.01 19.81 -8.23
N LEU A 384 -4.09 18.75 -9.04
CA LEU A 384 -2.93 18.24 -9.76
C LEU A 384 -2.41 19.21 -10.84
N HIS A 385 -3.26 20.09 -11.36
CA HIS A 385 -2.85 21.16 -12.30
C HIS A 385 -1.81 22.13 -11.75
N MET A 386 -1.68 22.24 -10.43
CA MET A 386 -0.65 23.06 -9.78
C MET A 386 0.72 22.38 -9.72
N ALA A 387 0.83 21.11 -10.13
CA ALA A 387 2.07 20.38 -10.06
C ALA A 387 3.12 20.92 -11.05
N LEU A 388 4.35 21.03 -10.57
CA LEU A 388 5.52 21.19 -11.40
C LEU A 388 5.84 19.84 -12.05
N SER A 389 5.62 19.73 -13.36
CA SER A 389 5.92 18.54 -14.14
C SER A 389 7.01 18.82 -15.17
N LYS A 390 8.02 17.96 -15.26
CA LYS A 390 9.11 18.10 -16.23
C LYS A 390 9.74 16.76 -16.62
N ASN A 391 10.03 16.59 -17.91
CA ASN A 391 10.85 15.48 -18.43
C ASN A 391 10.32 14.08 -18.07
N ASN A 392 9.01 13.92 -17.89
CA ASN A 392 8.44 12.59 -17.68
C ASN A 392 8.25 11.88 -19.02
N ASN A 393 8.55 10.58 -19.05
CA ASN A 393 8.41 9.75 -20.24
C ASN A 393 7.26 8.75 -20.03
N ILE A 394 6.22 8.81 -20.87
CA ILE A 394 5.01 7.99 -20.75
C ILE A 394 4.83 7.23 -22.07
N THR A 395 5.29 5.99 -22.10
CA THR A 395 5.44 5.24 -23.35
C THR A 395 4.93 3.81 -23.30
N ASN A 396 4.33 3.32 -24.39
CA ASN A 396 3.88 1.93 -24.53
C ASN A 396 2.88 1.46 -23.47
N ASN A 397 2.22 2.37 -22.76
CA ASN A 397 1.22 1.99 -21.76
C ASN A 397 -0.10 1.60 -22.47
N LYS A 398 -0.89 0.76 -21.81
CA LYS A 398 -2.11 0.18 -22.39
C LYS A 398 -3.31 0.35 -21.46
N SER A 399 -4.45 0.72 -22.03
CA SER A 399 -5.73 0.70 -21.31
C SER A 399 -6.79 -0.08 -22.07
N GLY A 400 -7.80 -0.55 -21.35
CA GLY A 400 -8.92 -1.27 -21.96
C GLY A 400 -9.92 -0.34 -22.62
N ILE A 401 -10.23 0.81 -22.00
CA ILE A 401 -11.29 1.72 -22.45
C ILE A 401 -10.72 3.01 -23.06
N MET A 402 -10.07 3.87 -22.27
CA MET A 402 -9.54 5.17 -22.74
C MET A 402 -8.31 5.61 -21.93
N GLY A 403 -7.60 6.61 -22.44
CA GLY A 403 -6.45 7.26 -21.79
C GLY A 403 -5.34 6.27 -21.48
N ALA A 404 -4.73 5.68 -22.51
CA ALA A 404 -3.70 4.65 -22.31
C ALA A 404 -2.43 5.19 -21.66
N GLY A 405 -2.08 6.47 -21.88
CA GLY A 405 -1.08 7.16 -21.06
C GLY A 405 -1.70 7.71 -19.78
N ILE A 406 -2.45 8.81 -19.90
CA ILE A 406 -3.11 9.47 -18.76
C ILE A 406 -4.63 9.53 -18.97
N TYR A 407 -5.39 9.35 -17.90
CA TYR A 407 -6.84 9.57 -17.92
C TYR A 407 -7.30 10.46 -16.77
N THR A 408 -8.22 11.38 -17.05
CA THR A 408 -9.00 12.12 -16.05
C THR A 408 -10.47 12.11 -16.45
N PRO A 409 -11.41 11.71 -15.58
CA PRO A 409 -12.80 11.63 -15.98
C PRO A 409 -13.43 13.02 -16.21
N TYR A 410 -13.02 14.06 -15.48
CA TYR A 410 -13.60 15.40 -15.58
C TYR A 410 -12.58 16.47 -15.24
N SER A 411 -12.85 17.74 -15.59
CA SER A 411 -12.07 18.91 -15.15
C SER A 411 -10.57 18.73 -15.38
N ALA A 412 -10.17 18.34 -16.58
CA ALA A 412 -8.80 18.14 -17.02
C ALA A 412 -7.88 19.33 -16.68
N SER A 413 -8.40 20.55 -16.78
CA SER A 413 -7.68 21.77 -16.41
C SER A 413 -7.33 21.87 -14.92
N LYS A 414 -7.95 21.05 -14.07
CA LYS A 414 -7.70 20.96 -12.63
C LYS A 414 -7.04 19.65 -12.20
N ASN A 415 -7.42 18.55 -12.86
CA ASN A 415 -7.11 17.19 -12.46
C ASN A 415 -5.81 16.66 -13.05
N ILE A 416 -5.17 17.38 -13.97
CA ILE A 416 -3.95 16.98 -14.65
C ILE A 416 -2.94 18.10 -14.64
N PHE A 417 -1.67 17.75 -14.41
CA PHE A 417 -0.52 18.66 -14.49
C PHE A 417 -0.20 19.06 -15.93
N ASN A 418 0.72 20.00 -16.15
CA ASN A 418 1.09 20.40 -17.52
C ASN A 418 1.71 19.23 -18.30
N ILE A 419 0.93 18.61 -19.20
CA ILE A 419 1.37 17.47 -20.01
C ILE A 419 2.31 17.84 -21.16
N ASN A 420 2.39 19.12 -21.53
CA ASN A 420 3.27 19.58 -22.61
C ASN A 420 4.76 19.44 -22.27
N THR A 421 5.09 19.22 -21.00
CA THR A 421 6.47 18.99 -20.52
C THR A 421 6.86 17.51 -20.49
N CYS A 422 5.97 16.62 -20.95
CA CYS A 422 6.15 15.18 -20.98
C CYS A 422 6.33 14.66 -22.40
N ARG A 423 7.04 13.55 -22.53
CA ARG A 423 7.10 12.77 -23.78
C ARG A 423 6.05 11.67 -23.73
N PHE A 424 5.20 11.62 -24.76
CA PHE A 424 4.24 10.54 -24.96
C PHE A 424 4.53 9.79 -26.25
N GLU A 425 4.52 8.45 -26.18
CA GLU A 425 4.78 7.63 -27.36
C GLU A 425 4.07 6.28 -27.27
N ASN A 426 3.36 5.90 -28.33
CA ASN A 426 2.80 4.55 -28.50
C ASN A 426 1.94 4.04 -27.33
N ASN A 427 1.24 4.92 -26.61
CA ASN A 427 0.25 4.47 -25.62
C ASN A 427 -1.03 4.07 -26.36
N THR A 428 -1.56 2.88 -26.09
CA THR A 428 -2.65 2.30 -26.90
C THR A 428 -3.85 1.81 -26.09
N VAL A 429 -5.06 2.12 -26.54
CA VAL A 429 -6.31 1.51 -26.10
C VAL A 429 -6.52 0.18 -26.83
N ASN A 430 -6.84 -0.87 -26.08
CA ASN A 430 -7.09 -2.22 -26.57
C ASN A 430 -5.99 -2.75 -27.51
N SER A 431 -4.74 -2.30 -27.32
CA SER A 431 -3.59 -2.58 -28.20
C SER A 431 -3.75 -2.18 -29.67
N MET A 432 -4.70 -1.29 -30.00
CA MET A 432 -5.04 -0.96 -31.39
C MET A 432 -4.97 0.54 -31.71
N VAL A 433 -5.47 1.40 -30.82
CA VAL A 433 -5.63 2.84 -31.10
C VAL A 433 -4.73 3.65 -30.19
N ILE A 434 -3.97 4.56 -30.76
CA ILE A 434 -3.11 5.48 -30.00
C ILE A 434 -3.98 6.46 -29.22
N ASP A 435 -3.79 6.49 -27.91
CA ASP A 435 -4.50 7.35 -26.97
C ASP A 435 -3.56 7.73 -25.81
N ASN A 436 -2.80 8.79 -26.01
CA ASN A 436 -1.81 9.24 -25.04
C ASN A 436 -2.44 9.84 -23.79
N PHE A 437 -3.56 10.53 -23.95
CA PHE A 437 -4.33 11.09 -22.86
C PHE A 437 -5.76 11.36 -23.31
N SER A 438 -6.72 11.10 -22.43
CA SER A 438 -8.14 11.30 -22.70
C SER A 438 -8.92 11.67 -21.45
N SER A 439 -10.13 12.19 -21.65
CA SER A 439 -11.13 12.33 -20.59
C SER A 439 -12.45 11.64 -20.94
N ASN A 440 -13.46 11.76 -20.07
CA ASN A 440 -14.82 11.45 -20.51
C ASN A 440 -15.22 12.35 -21.70
N PRO A 441 -16.21 11.89 -22.50
CA PRO A 441 -16.88 12.76 -23.46
C PRO A 441 -17.40 14.03 -22.80
N SER A 442 -17.12 15.18 -23.41
CA SER A 442 -17.38 16.50 -22.82
C SER A 442 -18.38 17.30 -23.64
N TYR A 443 -18.20 17.39 -24.96
CA TYR A 443 -19.07 18.20 -25.81
C TYR A 443 -19.17 17.66 -27.23
N ILE A 444 -20.15 18.17 -27.98
CA ILE A 444 -20.37 17.80 -29.37
C ILE A 444 -20.13 19.01 -30.28
N THR A 445 -19.61 18.77 -31.48
CA THR A 445 -19.44 19.79 -32.51
C THR A 445 -20.16 19.39 -33.78
N LEU A 446 -20.76 20.37 -34.46
CA LEU A 446 -21.27 20.17 -35.80
C LEU A 446 -20.10 20.24 -36.78
N ASN A 447 -19.84 19.14 -37.48
CA ASN A 447 -18.76 19.01 -38.46
C ASN A 447 -19.28 19.19 -39.91
N THR A 448 -20.57 19.49 -40.07
CA THR A 448 -21.15 19.83 -41.38
C THR A 448 -21.00 21.32 -41.63
N THR A 449 -20.41 21.67 -42.77
CA THR A 449 -20.37 23.06 -43.23
C THR A 449 -21.77 23.49 -43.68
N LEU A 450 -22.31 24.53 -43.04
CA LEU A 450 -23.62 25.09 -43.38
C LEU A 450 -23.46 26.51 -43.92
N ASN A 451 -24.23 26.85 -44.96
CA ASN A 451 -24.36 28.23 -45.42
C ASN A 451 -25.36 28.98 -44.53
N ASN A 452 -25.17 30.30 -44.37
CA ASN A 452 -26.03 31.17 -43.54
C ASN A 452 -27.52 31.06 -43.88
N GLU A 453 -27.83 30.82 -45.16
CA GLU A 453 -29.18 30.54 -45.65
C GLU A 453 -29.15 29.20 -46.38
N THR A 454 -29.58 28.16 -45.68
CA THR A 454 -29.78 26.84 -46.30
C THR A 454 -31.27 26.65 -46.56
N ILE A 455 -31.66 26.65 -47.83
CA ILE A 455 -33.03 26.38 -48.26
C ILE A 455 -33.21 24.86 -48.27
N ILE A 456 -34.18 24.37 -47.50
CA ILE A 456 -34.53 22.95 -47.41
C ILE A 456 -35.99 22.82 -47.86
N ASN A 457 -36.26 22.06 -48.93
CA ASN A 457 -37.63 21.81 -49.36
C ASN A 457 -38.24 20.66 -48.55
N VAL A 458 -39.58 20.61 -48.52
CA VAL A 458 -40.30 19.50 -47.89
C VAL A 458 -39.97 18.21 -48.63
N GLY A 459 -39.54 17.18 -47.89
CA GLY A 459 -39.09 15.91 -48.46
C GLY A 459 -37.58 15.83 -48.74
N ASP A 460 -36.84 16.94 -48.65
CA ASP A 460 -35.39 16.93 -48.82
C ASP A 460 -34.69 16.26 -47.62
N TYR A 461 -33.55 15.64 -47.92
CA TYR A 461 -32.61 15.12 -46.92
C TYR A 461 -31.64 16.21 -46.49
N PHE A 462 -31.48 16.39 -45.19
CA PHE A 462 -30.53 17.36 -44.65
C PHE A 462 -29.44 16.68 -43.82
N PRO A 463 -28.36 16.19 -44.46
CA PRO A 463 -27.36 15.39 -43.76
C PRO A 463 -26.61 16.25 -42.73
N LEU A 464 -26.54 15.78 -41.49
CA LEU A 464 -25.74 16.40 -40.43
C LEU A 464 -24.77 15.39 -39.82
N LYS A 465 -23.52 15.81 -39.67
CA LYS A 465 -22.43 15.08 -39.03
C LYS A 465 -22.03 15.79 -37.75
N PHE A 466 -22.02 15.07 -36.64
CA PHE A 466 -21.49 15.57 -35.38
C PHE A 466 -20.32 14.71 -34.90
N ASN A 467 -19.36 15.37 -34.26
CA ASN A 467 -18.27 14.72 -33.53
C ASN A 467 -18.51 14.86 -32.03
N LEU A 468 -18.19 13.80 -31.28
CA LEU A 468 -18.13 13.79 -29.83
C LEU A 468 -16.67 13.94 -29.40
N LEU A 469 -16.42 14.97 -28.60
CA LEU A 469 -15.09 15.38 -28.18
C LEU A 469 -14.95 15.29 -26.66
N ASP A 470 -13.75 14.97 -26.20
CA ASP A 470 -13.37 15.01 -24.80
C ASP A 470 -12.85 16.42 -24.40
N GLU A 471 -12.40 16.60 -23.15
CA GLU A 471 -11.91 17.89 -22.65
C GLU A 471 -10.56 18.31 -23.24
N PHE A 472 -9.86 17.41 -23.94
CA PHE A 472 -8.62 17.68 -24.69
C PHE A 472 -8.88 17.96 -26.17
N ASN A 473 -10.15 17.99 -26.59
CA ASN A 473 -10.58 18.09 -27.98
C ASN A 473 -10.22 16.86 -28.84
N ASN A 474 -9.93 15.72 -28.20
CA ASN A 474 -9.78 14.45 -28.90
C ASN A 474 -11.16 13.91 -29.30
N THR A 475 -11.23 13.26 -30.45
CA THR A 475 -12.45 12.50 -30.81
C THR A 475 -12.53 11.24 -29.96
N VAL A 476 -13.68 11.03 -29.32
CA VAL A 476 -13.89 9.86 -28.45
C VAL A 476 -14.00 8.60 -29.30
N ILE A 477 -12.98 7.74 -29.29
CA ILE A 477 -13.00 6.47 -30.02
C ILE A 477 -13.40 5.33 -29.07
N ASP A 478 -14.71 5.04 -29.02
CA ASP A 478 -15.27 4.02 -28.14
C ASP A 478 -15.30 2.60 -28.76
N ILE A 479 -14.11 2.00 -28.91
CA ILE A 479 -13.95 0.65 -29.51
C ILE A 479 -14.63 -0.42 -28.65
N THR A 480 -14.67 -0.22 -27.34
CA THR A 480 -15.24 -1.18 -26.37
C THR A 480 -16.76 -1.06 -26.24
N LYS A 481 -17.38 -0.07 -26.89
CA LYS A 481 -18.81 0.25 -26.80
C LYS A 481 -19.25 0.69 -25.40
N HIS A 482 -18.33 1.20 -24.58
CA HIS A 482 -18.60 1.69 -23.23
C HIS A 482 -19.60 2.86 -23.22
N TYR A 483 -19.55 3.74 -24.21
CA TYR A 483 -20.42 4.90 -24.42
C TYR A 483 -21.47 4.69 -25.53
N SER A 484 -21.66 3.45 -26.00
CA SER A 484 -22.55 3.11 -27.14
C SER A 484 -24.03 3.45 -26.94
N LEU A 485 -24.45 3.75 -25.72
CA LEU A 485 -25.82 4.19 -25.38
C LEU A 485 -26.03 5.70 -25.48
N MET A 486 -24.98 6.49 -25.75
CA MET A 486 -25.13 7.93 -25.93
C MET A 486 -25.92 8.26 -27.20
N THR A 487 -27.07 8.91 -27.03
CA THR A 487 -27.94 9.36 -28.12
C THR A 487 -27.93 10.87 -28.28
N LEU A 488 -27.99 11.33 -29.52
CA LEU A 488 -28.20 12.74 -29.86
C LEU A 488 -29.58 12.88 -30.50
N LYS A 489 -30.39 13.81 -29.97
CA LYS A 489 -31.69 14.17 -30.53
C LYS A 489 -31.70 15.61 -31.01
N LEU A 490 -31.95 15.81 -32.30
CA LEU A 490 -32.07 17.13 -32.90
C LEU A 490 -33.49 17.67 -32.75
N LEU A 491 -33.63 18.92 -32.34
CA LEU A 491 -34.92 19.59 -32.17
C LEU A 491 -34.99 20.81 -33.07
N LEU A 492 -36.06 20.92 -33.85
CA LEU A 492 -36.35 22.11 -34.64
C LEU A 492 -36.98 23.18 -33.76
N LYS A 493 -36.41 24.39 -33.77
CA LYS A 493 -36.96 25.56 -33.05
C LYS A 493 -37.02 26.77 -33.99
N THR A 494 -38.14 27.48 -33.97
CA THR A 494 -38.33 28.74 -34.71
C THR A 494 -37.60 29.89 -34.02
N LYS A 495 -36.82 30.68 -34.77
CA LYS A 495 -35.91 31.70 -34.23
C LYS A 495 -36.59 32.91 -33.55
N ASN A 496 -37.89 33.16 -33.80
CA ASN A 496 -38.64 34.31 -33.27
C ASN A 496 -40.02 33.93 -32.71
N TYR A 497 -40.11 33.53 -31.44
CA TYR A 497 -41.40 33.33 -30.75
C TYR A 497 -41.41 33.98 -29.35
N GLN A 498 -40.97 35.24 -29.26
CA GLN A 498 -41.05 36.01 -28.01
C GLN A 498 -41.94 37.26 -28.06
N ASN A 499 -42.58 37.61 -29.19
CA ASN A 499 -43.32 38.90 -29.26
C ASN A 499 -44.66 38.90 -30.03
N SER A 500 -45.31 37.77 -30.27
CA SER A 500 -46.65 37.77 -30.87
C SER A 500 -47.69 37.14 -29.95
N THR A 501 -48.61 37.97 -29.48
CA THR A 501 -49.83 37.68 -28.72
C THR A 501 -50.87 36.83 -29.47
N PHE A 502 -50.47 36.06 -30.48
CA PHE A 502 -51.32 35.05 -31.12
C PHE A 502 -51.01 33.66 -30.57
N LYS A 503 -51.85 33.25 -29.61
CA LYS A 503 -52.09 31.83 -29.30
C LYS A 503 -52.66 31.15 -30.55
N ASN A 504 -52.19 29.93 -30.81
CA ASN A 504 -52.74 28.92 -31.73
C ASN A 504 -52.40 29.02 -33.23
N SER A 505 -51.13 28.87 -33.59
CA SER A 505 -50.80 27.94 -34.68
C SER A 505 -49.97 26.80 -34.10
N LYS A 506 -50.46 25.56 -34.20
CA LYS A 506 -49.62 24.38 -33.99
C LYS A 506 -48.50 24.49 -35.01
N ASN A 507 -47.24 24.47 -34.56
CA ASN A 507 -46.12 24.34 -35.48
C ASN A 507 -46.32 23.05 -36.28
N ASN A 508 -46.73 23.16 -37.54
CA ASN A 508 -47.01 22.03 -38.42
C ASN A 508 -45.73 21.41 -39.00
N HIS A 509 -44.56 21.72 -38.44
CA HIS A 509 -43.27 21.22 -38.91
C HIS A 509 -42.70 20.25 -37.89
N TYR A 510 -42.34 19.05 -38.33
CA TYR A 510 -41.59 18.09 -37.53
C TYR A 510 -40.46 17.48 -38.35
N ILE A 511 -39.43 17.04 -37.63
CA ILE A 511 -38.28 16.35 -38.19
C ILE A 511 -38.39 14.86 -37.84
N LEU A 512 -38.20 13.98 -38.81
CA LEU A 512 -38.03 12.54 -38.61
C LEU A 512 -36.56 12.14 -38.78
N GLY A 513 -36.17 10.99 -38.20
CA GLY A 513 -34.78 10.52 -38.25
C GLY A 513 -33.82 11.39 -37.44
N ASN A 514 -34.33 12.18 -36.50
CA ASN A 514 -33.58 13.15 -35.70
C ASN A 514 -32.96 12.58 -34.42
N ILE A 515 -32.97 11.26 -34.24
CA ILE A 515 -32.32 10.57 -33.12
C ILE A 515 -31.30 9.59 -33.70
N GLY A 516 -30.08 9.60 -33.17
CA GLY A 516 -29.09 8.59 -33.49
C GLY A 516 -28.06 8.44 -32.37
N THR A 517 -27.18 7.46 -32.51
CA THR A 517 -26.13 7.13 -31.55
C THR A 517 -24.74 7.43 -32.11
N PHE A 518 -23.80 7.72 -31.23
CA PHE A 518 -22.39 7.84 -31.63
C PHE A 518 -21.78 6.47 -31.91
N VAL A 519 -21.06 6.36 -33.02
CA VAL A 519 -20.23 5.22 -33.39
C VAL A 519 -18.81 5.73 -33.53
N ASN A 520 -17.91 5.31 -32.64
CA ASN A 520 -16.53 5.80 -32.57
C ASN A 520 -16.44 7.34 -32.54
N GLY A 521 -17.31 7.96 -31.72
CA GLY A 521 -17.33 9.42 -31.54
C GLY A 521 -17.93 10.20 -32.69
N ILE A 522 -18.53 9.54 -33.68
CA ILE A 522 -19.15 10.20 -34.83
C ILE A 522 -20.60 9.76 -34.97
N ILE A 523 -21.47 10.69 -35.29
CA ILE A 523 -22.86 10.42 -35.65
C ILE A 523 -23.20 11.08 -36.99
N TYR A 524 -23.90 10.32 -37.83
CA TYR A 524 -24.41 10.77 -39.12
C TYR A 524 -25.92 10.69 -39.11
N PHE A 525 -26.57 11.85 -39.24
CA PHE A 525 -27.98 11.93 -39.54
C PHE A 525 -28.15 12.00 -41.05
N THR A 526 -28.20 10.85 -41.72
CA THR A 526 -28.33 10.77 -43.19
C THR A 526 -29.74 11.07 -43.68
N PHE A 527 -30.76 10.85 -42.83
CA PHE A 527 -32.17 10.90 -43.22
C PHE A 527 -33.01 11.85 -42.36
N LEU A 528 -32.51 13.07 -42.17
CA LEU A 528 -33.28 14.16 -41.57
C LEU A 528 -34.35 14.63 -42.55
N PHE A 529 -35.60 14.23 -42.32
CA PHE A 529 -36.74 14.60 -43.15
C PHE A 529 -37.55 15.73 -42.53
N PHE A 530 -37.79 16.80 -43.29
CA PHE A 530 -38.71 17.86 -42.93
C PHE A 530 -40.08 17.60 -43.52
N ARG A 531 -41.10 17.50 -42.66
CA ARG A 531 -42.49 17.27 -43.09
C ARG A 531 -43.41 18.37 -42.59
N PHE A 532 -44.33 18.79 -43.46
CA PHE A 532 -45.45 19.66 -43.10
C PHE A 532 -46.67 18.80 -42.78
N LEU A 533 -47.30 19.03 -41.64
CA LEU A 533 -48.58 18.43 -41.28
C LEU A 533 -49.68 19.39 -41.74
N THR A 534 -50.25 19.15 -42.92
CA THR A 534 -51.52 19.81 -43.29
C THR A 534 -52.62 19.09 -42.53
N ILE A 535 -53.14 19.70 -41.46
CA ILE A 535 -54.39 19.24 -40.83
C ILE A 535 -55.50 19.72 -41.77
N TYR A 536 -56.17 18.79 -42.45
CA TYR A 536 -57.40 19.06 -43.20
C TYR A 536 -58.59 19.22 -42.26
#